data_AF-A0A1G1IVU2-F1
#
_entry.id   AF-A0A1G1IVU2-F1
#
_cell.length_a   1.000
_cell.length_b   1.000
_cell.length_c   1.000
_cell.angle_alpha   90.00
_cell.angle_beta   90.00
_cell.angle_gamma   90.00
#
_symmetry.space_group_name_H-M   'P 1'
#
loop_
_entity.id
_entity.type
_entity.pdbx_description
1 polymer ?
#
loop_
_entity_poly.entity_id
_entity_poly.type
_entity_poly.pdbx_seq_one_letter_code
_entity_poly.pdbx_strand_id
1 'polypeptide(L)' 'MKMLLTLVTWLLVLGGIVLGYEALMGMNLLHVVLGGFPPIEKIVTILIGFSALFVGYTTITKQA' A
#
# COMPACT_ATOMS: atom_id res chain seq x y z
N MET A 1 -3.95 7.39 17.91
CA MET A 1 -2.71 7.75 17.15
C MET A 1 -1.81 6.55 16.87
N LYS A 2 -1.39 5.76 17.89
CA LYS A 2 -0.54 4.57 17.68
C LYS A 2 -1.13 3.54 16.70
N MET A 3 -2.42 3.20 16.86
CA MET A 3 -3.11 2.24 15.99
C MET A 3 -3.21 2.69 14.52
N LEU A 4 -3.47 3.98 14.28
CA LEU A 4 -3.53 4.53 12.93
C LEU A 4 -2.16 4.42 12.25
N LEU A 5 -1.08 4.75 12.99
CA LEU A 5 0.28 4.63 12.47
C LEU A 5 0.60 3.18 12.13
N THR A 6 0.25 2.23 13.00
CA THR A 6 0.41 0.80 12.75
C THR A 6 -0.32 0.34 11.48
N LEU A 7 -1.58 0.77 11.30
CA LEU A 7 -2.36 0.42 10.11
C LEU A 7 -1.73 0.98 8.82
N VAL A 8 -1.29 2.24 8.84
CA VAL A 8 -0.61 2.88 7.71
C VAL A 8 0.71 2.18 7.38
N THR A 9 1.49 1.80 8.39
CA THR A 9 2.73 1.04 8.19
C THR A 9 2.46 -0.33 7.55
N TRP A 10 1.44 -1.05 8.01
CA TRP A 10 1.07 -2.34 7.39
C TRP A 10 0.57 -2.18 5.96
N LEU A 11 -0.19 -1.12 5.66
CA LEU A 11 -0.59 -0.80 4.29
C LEU A 11 0.61 -0.51 3.39
N LEU A 12 1.64 0.16 3.91
CA LEU A 12 2.89 0.39 3.18
C LEU A 12 3.67 -0.90 2.94
N VAL A 13 3.77 -1.77 3.95
CA VAL A 13 4.41 -3.09 3.80
C VAL A 13 3.68 -3.91 2.75
N LEU A 14 2.35 -3.96 2.80
CA LEU A 14 1.53 -4.61 1.78
C LEU A 14 1.77 -4.00 0.39
N GLY A 15 1.83 -2.68 0.29
CA GLY A 15 2.15 -1.99 -0.97
C GLY A 15 3.52 -2.36 -1.53
N GLY A 16 4.55 -2.43 -0.68
CA GLY A 16 5.89 -2.85 -1.08
C GLY A 16 5.93 -4.31 -1.55
N ILE A 17 5.19 -5.21 -0.88
CA ILE A 17 5.08 -6.61 -1.28
C ILE A 17 4.35 -6.74 -2.62
N VAL A 18 3.23 -6.02 -2.81
CA VAL A 18 2.46 -6.03 -4.06
C VAL A 18 3.33 -5.55 -5.22
N LEU A 19 3.97 -4.39 -5.08
CA LEU A 19 4.84 -3.84 -6.13
C LEU A 19 6.07 -4.72 -6.39
N GLY A 20 6.68 -5.27 -5.32
CA GLY A 20 7.83 -6.18 -5.45
C GLY A 20 7.45 -7.48 -6.15
N TYR A 21 6.30 -8.06 -5.82
CA TYR A 21 5.78 -9.25 -6.48
C TYR A 21 5.43 -8.97 -7.94
N GLU A 22 4.74 -7.86 -8.21
CA GLU A 22 4.43 -7.42 -9.59
C GLU A 22 5.69 -7.25 -10.43
N ALA A 23 6.73 -6.63 -9.87
CA ALA A 23 8.01 -6.44 -10.56
C ALA A 23 8.74 -7.77 -10.83
N LEU A 24 8.64 -8.76 -9.94
CA LEU A 24 9.32 -10.05 -10.06
C LEU A 24 8.58 -11.04 -10.97
N MET A 25 7.26 -11.14 -10.82
CA MET A 25 6.44 -12.16 -11.48
C MET A 25 5.70 -11.63 -12.71
N GLY A 26 5.66 -10.31 -12.91
CA GLY A 26 4.86 -9.67 -13.98
C GLY A 26 3.35 -9.85 -13.79
N MET A 27 2.90 -10.28 -12.61
CA MET A 27 1.51 -10.57 -12.29
C MET A 27 1.04 -9.72 -11.11
N ASN A 28 -0.20 -9.25 -11.16
CA ASN A 28 -0.79 -8.48 -10.09
C ASN A 28 -1.12 -9.38 -8.88
N LEU A 29 -0.39 -9.20 -7.77
CA LEU A 29 -0.58 -9.98 -6.56
C LEU A 29 -1.98 -9.82 -5.98
N LEU A 30 -2.54 -8.60 -6.03
CA LEU A 30 -3.89 -8.34 -5.55
C LEU A 30 -4.92 -9.10 -6.40
N HIS A 31 -4.68 -9.21 -7.70
CA HIS A 31 -5.52 -10.00 -8.60
C HIS A 31 -5.49 -11.49 -8.24
N VAL A 32 -4.31 -12.04 -7.93
CA VAL A 32 -4.14 -13.44 -7.51
C VAL A 32 -4.80 -13.71 -6.15
N VAL A 33 -4.64 -12.80 -5.18
CA VAL A 33 -5.11 -13.00 -3.81
C VAL A 33 -6.61 -12.72 -3.66
N LEU A 34 -7.13 -11.69 -4.33
CA LEU A 34 -8.54 -11.29 -4.23
C LEU A 34 -9.44 -12.05 -5.23
N GLY A 35 -8.90 -13.03 -5.95
CA GLY A 35 -9.65 -13.83 -6.92
C GLY A 35 -10.10 -13.04 -8.15
N GLY A 36 -9.38 -11.97 -8.49
CA GLY A 36 -9.65 -11.13 -9.63
C GLY A 36 -10.90 -10.27 -9.52
N PHE A 37 -11.08 -9.59 -8.39
CA PHE A 37 -12.16 -8.62 -8.15
C PHE A 37 -11.66 -7.18 -8.38
N PRO A 38 -11.82 -6.62 -9.61
CA PRO A 38 -11.17 -5.35 -9.97
C PRO A 38 -11.56 -4.14 -9.10
N PRO A 39 -12.80 -4.02 -8.59
CA PRO A 39 -13.17 -2.92 -7.71
C PRO A 39 -12.38 -2.92 -6.39
N ILE A 40 -12.17 -4.10 -5.79
CA ILE A 40 -11.50 -4.22 -4.49
C ILE A 40 -10.01 -3.96 -4.65
N GLU A 41 -9.40 -4.51 -5.70
CA GLU A 41 -7.99 -4.25 -6.06
C GLU A 41 -7.71 -2.74 -6.15
N LYS A 42 -8.56 -2.00 -6.88
CA LYS A 42 -8.42 -0.54 -7.00
C LYS A 42 -8.50 0.16 -5.65
N ILE A 43 -9.45 -0.22 -4.79
CA ILE A 43 -9.59 0.38 -3.45
C ILE A 43 -8.32 0.13 -2.62
N VAL A 44 -7.81 -1.10 -2.61
CA VAL A 44 -6.60 -1.45 -1.86
C VAL A 44 -5.39 -0.67 -2.38
N THR A 45 -5.21 -0.58 -3.69
CA THR A 45 -4.12 0.20 -4.30
C THR A 45 -4.23 1.69 -3.96
N ILE A 46 -5.43 2.24 -3.96
CA ILE A 46 -5.67 3.64 -3.56
C ILE A 46 -5.28 3.84 -2.08
N LEU A 47 -5.69 2.94 -1.18
CA LEU A 47 -5.34 3.01 0.24
C LEU A 47 -3.83 2.91 0.48
N ILE A 48 -3.13 2.06 -0.28
CA ILE A 48 -1.67 1.96 -0.28
C ILE A 48 -1.05 3.29 -0.71
N GLY A 49 -1.52 3.88 -1.82
CA GLY A 49 -1.03 5.17 -2.31
C GLY A 49 -1.22 6.31 -1.32
N PHE A 50 -2.41 6.43 -0.73
CA PHE A 50 -2.67 7.42 0.32
C PHE A 50 -1.81 7.21 1.57
N SER A 51 -1.55 5.95 1.94
CA SER A 51 -0.66 5.62 3.06
C SER A 51 0.78 6.07 2.80
N ALA A 52 1.28 5.87 1.58
CA ALA A 52 2.60 6.35 1.17
C ALA A 52 2.70 7.88 1.21
N LEU A 53 1.68 8.58 0.70
CA LEU A 53 1.63 10.05 0.75
C LEU A 53 1.59 10.56 2.19
N PHE A 54 0.81 9.92 3.07
CA PHE A 54 0.71 10.31 4.48
C PHE A 54 2.06 10.13 5.21
N VAL A 55 2.76 9.01 4.99
CA VAL A 55 4.08 8.79 5.59
C VAL A 55 5.14 9.73 4.99
N GLY A 56 5.12 9.94 3.68
CA GLY A 56 6.00 10.92 3.02
C GLY A 56 5.81 12.32 3.58
N TYR A 57 4.57 12.79 3.64
CA TYR A 57 4.23 14.11 4.21
C TYR A 57 4.63 14.24 5.67
N THR A 58 4.32 13.25 6.50
CA THR A 58 4.68 13.29 7.93
C THR A 58 6.19 13.18 8.17
N THR A 59 6.93 12.56 7.26
CA THR A 59 8.40 12.51 7.34
C THR A 59 9.01 13.85 6.95
N ILE A 60 8.56 14.45 5.85
CA ILE A 60 9.03 15.77 5.38
C ILE A 60 8.70 16.86 6.42
N THR A 61 7.49 16.87 6.95
CA THR A 61 7.07 17.87 7.96
C THR A 61 7.71 17.69 9.33
N LYS A 62 8.21 16.49 9.67
CA LYS A 62 9.03 16.28 10.88
C LYS A 62 10.50 16.63 10.68
N GLN A 63 10.96 16.71 9.43
CA GLN A 63 12.34 17.09 9.08
C GLN A 63 12.50 18.60 8.85
N ALA A 64 11.41 19.34 8.64
CA ALA A 64 11.37 20.80 8.60
C ALA A 64 11.25 21.40 10.01
#